data_AF-Q945H8-F1
#
_entry.id   AF-Q945H8-F1
#
_cell.length_a   1.000
_cell.length_b   1.000
_cell.length_c   1.000
_cell.angle_alpha   90.00
_cell.angle_beta   90.00
_cell.angle_gamma   90.00
#
_symmetry.space_group_name_H-M   'P 1'
#
loop_
_entity.id
_entity.type
_entity.pdbx_description
1 polymer ?
#
loop_
_entity_poly.entity_id
_entity_poly.type
_entity_poly.pdbx_seq_one_letter_code
_entity_poly.pdbx_strand_id
1 'polypeptide(L)'
;QFGANLTRHIYTIMISLLGRKRFARTSASRYSRRCLAKALRRSVFSYTALINAYGRNGRYETSLELLERMKREKISASILTYNTVINACARGGLDWEGLLGLFAEMRHEGIQPDIVTYNTLLSACAIRGLGDEAEMVFRTMNDGGIVPGFNDLHS
;
A
#
# COMPACT_ATOMS: atom_id res chain seq x y z
N GLN A 1 -5.41 25.43 4.67
CA GLN A 1 -6.23 24.58 5.59
C GLN A 1 -6.49 23.17 5.03
N PHE A 2 -5.58 22.57 4.24
CA PHE A 2 -5.82 21.30 3.53
C PHE A 2 -5.45 20.03 4.35
N GLY A 3 -4.71 20.15 5.45
CA GLY A 3 -4.28 19.01 6.28
C GLY A 3 -5.34 18.43 7.23
N ALA A 4 -6.46 19.13 7.48
CA ALA A 4 -7.45 18.71 8.48
C ALA A 4 -8.50 17.72 7.96
N ASN A 5 -8.76 17.67 6.66
CA ASN A 5 -9.78 16.79 6.07
C ASN A 5 -9.28 15.35 5.84
N LEU A 6 -7.98 15.17 5.57
CA LEU A 6 -7.35 13.84 5.43
C LEU A 6 -7.34 13.08 6.78
N THR A 7 -7.17 13.81 7.88
CA THR A 7 -7.22 13.32 9.26
C THR A 7 -8.60 12.72 9.58
N ARG A 8 -9.71 13.42 9.27
CA ARG A 8 -11.09 13.01 9.61
C ARG A 8 -11.55 11.70 8.93
N HIS A 9 -11.08 11.43 7.72
CA HIS A 9 -11.46 10.21 6.99
C HIS A 9 -10.76 8.95 7.54
N ILE A 10 -9.51 9.06 7.97
CA ILE A 10 -8.78 8.00 8.67
C ILE A 10 -9.42 7.72 10.05
N TYR A 11 -9.90 8.76 10.75
CA TYR A 11 -10.71 8.62 11.98
C TYR A 11 -12.00 7.79 11.78
N THR A 12 -12.63 7.81 10.61
CA THR A 12 -13.86 7.04 10.34
C THR A 12 -13.57 5.54 10.13
N ILE A 13 -12.41 5.24 9.54
CA ILE A 13 -11.88 3.87 9.38
C ILE A 13 -11.49 3.27 10.75
N MET A 14 -10.98 4.08 11.68
CA MET A 14 -10.72 3.69 13.08
C MET A 14 -12.01 3.44 13.90
N ILE A 15 -13.06 4.23 13.68
CA ILE A 15 -14.35 4.10 14.39
C ILE A 15 -15.08 2.79 14.05
N SER A 16 -15.01 2.34 12.80
CA SER A 16 -15.69 1.11 12.36
C SER A 16 -14.93 -0.18 12.75
N LEU A 17 -13.61 -0.09 13.01
CA LEU A 17 -12.81 -1.15 13.67
C LEU A 17 -13.10 -1.22 15.18
N LEU A 18 -13.29 -0.07 15.85
CA LEU A 18 -13.71 0.05 17.26
C LEU A 18 -15.18 -0.33 17.52
N GLY A 19 -16.02 -0.40 16.47
CA GLY A 19 -17.39 -0.91 16.54
C GLY A 19 -17.54 -2.39 16.95
N ARG A 20 -16.44 -3.06 17.31
CA ARG A 20 -16.40 -4.42 17.85
C ARG A 20 -16.85 -4.56 19.31
N LYS A 21 -17.31 -3.51 19.99
CA LYS A 21 -18.12 -3.65 21.22
C LYS A 21 -19.38 -2.78 21.18
N ARG A 22 -20.52 -3.45 20.97
CA ARG A 22 -21.92 -3.18 21.41
C ARG A 22 -22.33 -1.71 21.64
N PHE A 23 -23.33 -1.20 20.90
CA PHE A 23 -24.75 -1.02 21.31
C PHE A 23 -25.57 -0.14 20.31
N ALA A 24 -26.85 -0.51 20.10
CA ALA A 24 -28.10 0.24 19.76
C ALA A 24 -28.12 1.39 18.70
N ARG A 25 -29.16 1.70 17.89
CA ARG A 25 -30.55 1.29 17.54
C ARG A 25 -30.83 2.04 16.20
N THR A 26 -31.56 1.55 15.19
CA THR A 26 -33.02 1.75 14.95
C THR A 26 -33.37 1.24 13.53
N SER A 27 -34.66 1.02 13.25
CA SER A 27 -35.15 -0.15 12.51
C SER A 27 -35.43 -0.08 11.01
N ALA A 28 -35.34 1.07 10.34
CA ALA A 28 -35.90 1.20 8.98
C ALA A 28 -34.94 1.71 7.88
N SER A 29 -33.67 2.04 8.19
CA SER A 29 -32.65 2.43 7.18
C SER A 29 -31.64 1.32 6.83
N ARG A 30 -31.96 0.07 7.23
CA ARG A 30 -30.96 -1.00 7.40
C ARG A 30 -30.42 -1.61 6.11
N TYR A 31 -31.16 -1.56 5.00
CA TYR A 31 -30.76 -2.25 3.77
C TYR A 31 -29.67 -1.49 2.98
N SER A 32 -29.66 -0.15 3.05
CA SER A 32 -28.72 0.70 2.28
C SER A 32 -27.40 0.97 3.01
N ARG A 33 -27.42 1.26 4.32
CA ARG A 33 -26.18 1.57 5.07
C ARG A 33 -25.27 0.35 5.29
N ARG A 34 -25.83 -0.83 5.46
CA ARG A 34 -25.05 -2.05 5.75
C ARG A 34 -24.31 -2.57 4.51
N CYS A 35 -24.90 -2.43 3.32
CA CYS A 35 -24.26 -2.76 2.05
C CYS A 35 -23.19 -1.72 1.67
N LEU A 36 -23.48 -0.41 1.80
CA LEU A 36 -22.48 0.63 1.56
C LEU A 36 -21.30 0.55 2.54
N ALA A 37 -21.55 0.36 3.84
CA ALA A 37 -20.48 0.22 4.82
C ALA A 37 -19.67 -1.08 4.63
N LYS A 38 -20.26 -2.14 4.07
CA LYS A 38 -19.56 -3.40 3.76
C LYS A 38 -18.77 -3.32 2.45
N ALA A 39 -19.26 -2.59 1.45
CA ALA A 39 -18.57 -2.30 0.20
C ALA A 39 -17.42 -1.31 0.38
N LEU A 40 -17.64 -0.23 1.16
CA LEU A 40 -16.59 0.70 1.58
C LEU A 40 -15.59 0.04 2.54
N ARG A 41 -16.00 -0.95 3.35
CA ARG A 41 -15.08 -1.78 4.16
C ARG A 41 -14.07 -2.59 3.35
N ARG A 42 -14.30 -2.73 2.04
CA ARG A 42 -13.63 -3.68 1.15
C ARG A 42 -13.27 -3.07 -0.19
N SER A 43 -13.03 -1.76 -0.22
CA SER A 43 -12.53 -1.09 -1.42
C SER A 43 -11.00 -1.05 -1.41
N VAL A 44 -10.43 -0.94 -2.61
CA VAL A 44 -9.00 -0.67 -2.82
C VAL A 44 -8.55 0.53 -1.98
N PHE A 45 -9.36 1.60 -1.93
CA PHE A 45 -9.07 2.80 -1.17
C PHE A 45 -8.96 2.54 0.33
N SER A 46 -9.89 1.80 0.93
CA SER A 46 -9.88 1.53 2.37
C SER A 46 -8.71 0.63 2.79
N TYR A 47 -8.41 -0.39 1.99
CA TYR A 47 -7.21 -1.22 2.21
C TYR A 47 -5.94 -0.40 2.06
N THR A 48 -5.81 0.37 0.98
CA THR A 48 -4.63 1.22 0.74
C THR A 48 -4.46 2.28 1.83
N ALA A 49 -5.55 2.88 2.32
CA ALA A 49 -5.51 3.84 3.42
C ALA A 49 -5.06 3.18 4.74
N LEU A 50 -5.58 1.99 5.06
CA LEU A 50 -5.16 1.22 6.23
C LEU A 50 -3.69 0.80 6.14
N ILE A 51 -3.28 0.27 4.99
CA ILE A 51 -1.89 -0.12 4.70
C ILE A 51 -0.96 1.09 4.83
N ASN A 52 -1.34 2.25 4.28
CA ASN A 52 -0.56 3.47 4.41
C ASN A 52 -0.49 3.96 5.87
N ALA A 53 -1.61 3.91 6.59
CA ALA A 53 -1.64 4.27 7.99
C ALA A 53 -0.74 3.35 8.83
N TYR A 54 -0.87 2.03 8.71
CA TYR A 54 -0.04 1.09 9.46
C TYR A 54 1.44 1.13 9.03
N GLY A 55 1.71 1.23 7.74
CA GLY A 55 3.06 1.34 7.20
C GLY A 55 3.80 2.59 7.68
N ARG A 56 3.13 3.75 7.74
CA ARG A 56 3.71 4.98 8.30
C ARG A 56 4.00 4.89 9.80
N ASN A 57 3.31 4.01 10.51
CA ASN A 57 3.52 3.74 11.93
C ASN A 57 4.47 2.55 12.18
N GLY A 58 5.22 2.11 11.16
CA GLY A 58 6.22 1.04 11.29
C GLY A 58 5.64 -0.37 11.45
N ARG A 59 4.32 -0.55 11.32
CA ARG A 59 3.64 -1.87 11.43
C ARG A 59 3.53 -2.53 10.06
N TYR A 60 4.68 -2.84 9.45
CA TYR A 60 4.73 -3.34 8.08
C TYR A 60 4.15 -4.76 7.95
N GLU A 61 4.22 -5.58 9.00
CA GLU A 61 3.61 -6.91 9.05
C GLU A 61 2.10 -6.82 8.91
N THR A 62 1.47 -5.83 9.56
CA THR A 62 0.04 -5.56 9.37
C THR A 62 -0.27 -5.06 7.95
N SER A 63 0.64 -4.30 7.34
CA SER A 63 0.50 -3.91 5.93
C SER A 63 0.52 -5.12 5.00
N LEU A 64 1.38 -6.11 5.26
CA LEU A 64 1.42 -7.40 4.55
C LEU A 64 0.13 -8.20 4.78
N GLU A 65 -0.31 -8.35 6.03
CA GLU A 65 -1.56 -9.06 6.36
C GLU A 65 -2.78 -8.44 5.65
N LEU A 66 -2.81 -7.11 5.53
CA LEU A 66 -3.87 -6.38 4.85
C LEU A 66 -3.81 -6.56 3.33
N LEU A 67 -2.61 -6.59 2.74
CA LEU A 67 -2.42 -6.94 1.33
C LEU A 67 -2.91 -8.36 1.04
N GLU A 68 -2.50 -9.34 1.85
CA GLU A 68 -2.94 -10.73 1.73
C GLU A 68 -4.45 -10.88 1.90
N ARG A 69 -5.02 -10.13 2.85
CA ARG A 69 -6.47 -10.11 3.02
C ARG A 69 -7.18 -9.47 1.84
N MET A 70 -6.64 -8.40 1.27
CA MET A 70 -7.17 -7.75 0.07
C MET A 70 -7.24 -8.75 -1.11
N LYS A 71 -6.17 -9.52 -1.33
CA LYS A 71 -6.10 -10.58 -2.34
C LYS A 71 -7.09 -11.72 -2.07
N ARG A 72 -7.16 -12.23 -0.84
CA ARG A 72 -8.15 -13.28 -0.45
C ARG A 72 -9.60 -12.81 -0.64
N GLU A 73 -9.87 -11.53 -0.43
CA GLU A 73 -11.18 -10.94 -0.69
C GLU A 73 -11.41 -10.62 -2.19
N LYS A 74 -10.48 -11.01 -3.08
CA LYS A 74 -10.48 -10.78 -4.54
C LYS A 74 -10.58 -9.31 -4.93
N ILE A 75 -9.94 -8.45 -4.17
CA ILE A 75 -9.86 -7.02 -4.44
C ILE A 75 -8.49 -6.77 -5.06
N SER A 76 -8.46 -6.26 -6.30
CA SER A 76 -7.21 -6.01 -7.03
C SER A 76 -6.40 -4.91 -6.37
N ALA A 77 -5.19 -5.23 -5.94
CA ALA A 77 -4.23 -4.23 -5.48
C ALA A 77 -3.88 -3.26 -6.62
N SER A 78 -3.57 -2.02 -6.26
CA SER A 78 -3.11 -1.01 -7.20
C SER A 78 -1.60 -0.78 -7.04
N ILE A 79 -0.98 -0.10 -7.99
CA ILE A 79 0.40 0.37 -7.88
C ILE A 79 0.64 1.13 -6.56
N LEU A 80 -0.30 1.98 -6.15
CA LEU A 80 -0.22 2.71 -4.89
C LEU A 80 -0.23 1.76 -3.69
N THR A 81 -1.03 0.70 -3.73
CA THR A 81 -1.10 -0.31 -2.67
C THR A 81 0.27 -0.99 -2.51
N TYR A 82 0.86 -1.51 -3.60
CA TYR A 82 2.16 -2.16 -3.57
C TYR A 82 3.29 -1.21 -3.17
N ASN A 83 3.36 -0.01 -3.76
CA ASN A 83 4.37 0.99 -3.39
C ASN A 83 4.31 1.32 -1.89
N THR A 84 3.10 1.39 -1.33
CA THR A 84 2.92 1.62 0.10
C THR A 84 3.39 0.45 0.95
N VAL A 85 3.07 -0.80 0.56
CA VAL A 85 3.52 -2.00 1.28
C VAL A 85 5.04 -2.16 1.20
N ILE A 86 5.62 -2.04 0.00
CA ILE A 86 7.07 -2.17 -0.24
C ILE A 86 7.81 -1.11 0.57
N ASN A 87 7.37 0.16 0.55
CA ASN A 87 7.98 1.22 1.34
C ASN A 87 7.87 0.96 2.86
N ALA A 88 6.71 0.47 3.32
CA ALA A 88 6.53 0.09 4.72
C ALA A 88 7.49 -1.02 5.13
N CYS A 89 7.60 -2.08 4.31
CA CYS A 89 8.48 -3.22 4.55
C CYS A 89 9.96 -2.83 4.49
N ALA A 90 10.33 -2.00 3.52
CA ALA A 90 11.70 -1.51 3.35
C ALA A 90 12.16 -0.74 4.59
N ARG A 91 11.30 0.12 5.16
CA ARG A 91 11.55 0.86 6.39
C ARG A 91 11.41 0.01 7.66
N GLY A 92 10.57 -1.02 7.60
CA GLY A 92 10.28 -1.95 8.69
C GLY A 92 11.34 -3.03 8.89
N GLY A 93 12.30 -3.14 7.96
CA GLY A 93 13.39 -4.10 8.08
C GLY A 93 13.08 -5.48 7.49
N LEU A 94 12.07 -5.60 6.61
CA LEU A 94 11.95 -6.78 5.76
C LEU A 94 13.25 -6.97 4.99
N ASP A 95 13.68 -8.22 4.86
CA ASP A 95 14.89 -8.58 4.13
C ASP A 95 14.76 -8.29 2.62
N TRP A 96 15.90 -8.32 1.94
CA TRP A 96 15.95 -8.00 0.51
C TRP A 96 15.14 -8.99 -0.33
N GLU A 97 15.20 -10.28 0.00
CA GLU A 97 14.43 -11.32 -0.68
C GLU A 97 12.92 -11.09 -0.53
N GLY A 98 12.44 -10.70 0.65
CA GLY A 98 11.04 -10.34 0.86
C GLY A 98 10.60 -9.12 0.04
N LEU A 99 11.44 -8.09 -0.07
CA LEU A 99 11.16 -6.93 -0.93
C LEU A 99 11.10 -7.30 -2.41
N LEU A 100 12.04 -8.14 -2.88
CA LEU A 100 12.01 -8.66 -4.25
C LEU A 100 10.80 -9.56 -4.50
N GLY A 101 10.38 -10.34 -3.51
CA GLY A 101 9.15 -11.13 -3.57
C GLY A 101 7.92 -10.26 -3.84
N LEU A 102 7.77 -9.16 -3.10
CA LEU A 102 6.68 -8.19 -3.32
C LEU A 102 6.76 -7.52 -4.70
N PHE A 103 7.96 -7.18 -5.14
CA PHE A 103 8.19 -6.60 -6.47
C PHE A 103 7.85 -7.58 -7.60
N ALA A 104 8.25 -8.84 -7.48
CA ALA A 104 7.94 -9.90 -8.43
C ALA A 104 6.43 -10.20 -8.45
N GLU A 105 5.81 -10.25 -7.28
CA GLU A 105 4.36 -10.45 -7.15
C GLU A 105 3.56 -9.33 -7.83
N MET A 106 3.92 -8.06 -7.58
CA MET A 106 3.32 -6.91 -8.26
C MET A 106 3.34 -7.07 -9.78
N ARG A 107 4.47 -7.49 -10.35
CA ARG A 107 4.61 -7.74 -11.79
C ARG A 107 3.79 -8.94 -12.26
N HIS A 108 3.76 -10.02 -11.48
CA HIS A 108 2.96 -11.21 -11.79
C HIS A 108 1.46 -10.91 -11.80
N GLU A 109 0.99 -9.99 -10.95
CA GLU A 109 -0.38 -9.46 -10.97
C GLU A 109 -0.64 -8.46 -12.12
N GLY A 110 0.34 -8.24 -13.01
CA GLY A 110 0.23 -7.34 -14.16
C GLY A 110 0.33 -5.86 -13.81
N ILE A 111 0.79 -5.53 -12.60
CA ILE A 111 0.96 -4.15 -12.14
C ILE A 111 2.38 -3.71 -12.49
N GLN A 112 2.51 -2.72 -13.35
CA GLN A 112 3.80 -2.22 -13.80
C GLN A 112 4.46 -1.37 -12.69
N PRO A 113 5.70 -1.69 -12.27
CA PRO A 113 6.47 -0.84 -11.36
C PRO A 113 6.75 0.54 -11.97
N ASP A 114 6.69 1.58 -11.14
CA ASP A 114 6.98 2.97 -11.52
C ASP A 114 8.25 3.49 -10.83
N ILE A 115 8.58 4.76 -11.11
CA ILE A 115 9.72 5.44 -10.50
C ILE A 115 9.66 5.42 -8.95
N VAL A 116 8.46 5.44 -8.36
CA VAL A 116 8.30 5.36 -6.90
C VAL A 116 8.67 3.97 -6.40
N THR A 117 8.29 2.90 -7.12
CA THR A 117 8.71 1.53 -6.80
C THR A 117 10.24 1.41 -6.81
N TYR A 118 10.89 1.82 -7.90
CA TYR A 118 12.34 1.69 -8.05
C TYR A 118 13.10 2.55 -7.04
N ASN A 119 12.69 3.81 -6.83
CA ASN A 119 13.32 4.67 -5.83
C ASN A 119 13.21 4.10 -4.42
N THR A 120 12.10 3.45 -4.10
CA THR A 120 11.91 2.77 -2.81
C THR A 120 12.90 1.62 -2.64
N LEU A 121 13.09 0.79 -3.66
CA LEU A 121 14.05 -0.32 -3.65
C LEU A 121 15.50 0.17 -3.60
N LEU A 122 15.86 1.19 -4.40
CA LEU A 122 17.20 1.79 -4.38
C LEU A 122 17.53 2.40 -3.01
N SER A 123 16.57 3.10 -2.40
CA SER A 123 16.73 3.62 -1.04
C SER A 123 16.92 2.49 -0.02
N ALA A 124 16.16 1.40 -0.17
CA ALA A 124 16.28 0.21 0.65
C ALA A 124 17.68 -0.43 0.55
N CYS A 125 18.26 -0.48 -0.65
CA CYS A 125 19.63 -0.95 -0.88
C CYS A 125 20.67 -0.03 -0.25
N ALA A 126 20.54 1.28 -0.45
CA ALA A 126 21.48 2.27 0.06
C ALA A 126 21.58 2.23 1.60
N ILE A 127 20.45 2.11 2.29
CA ILE A 127 20.41 2.01 3.76
C ILE A 127 21.05 0.71 4.27
N ARG A 128 20.98 -0.38 3.48
CA ARG A 128 21.48 -1.71 3.85
C ARG A 128 22.89 -2.01 3.35
N GLY A 129 23.51 -1.10 2.60
CA GLY A 129 24.83 -1.32 1.99
C GLY A 129 24.84 -2.39 0.89
N LEU A 130 23.70 -2.60 0.22
CA LEU A 130 23.49 -3.60 -0.83
C LEU A 130 23.83 -3.01 -2.21
N GLY A 131 25.13 -2.86 -2.49
CA GLY A 131 25.62 -2.18 -3.70
C GLY A 131 25.29 -2.93 -4.99
N ASP A 132 25.54 -4.24 -5.02
CA ASP A 132 25.30 -5.08 -6.20
C ASP A 132 23.80 -5.13 -6.54
N GLU A 133 22.95 -5.22 -5.52
CA GLU A 133 21.50 -5.17 -5.65
C GLU A 133 21.02 -3.82 -6.18
N ALA A 134 21.59 -2.72 -5.68
CA ALA A 134 21.26 -1.38 -6.18
C ALA A 134 21.57 -1.25 -7.67
N GLU A 135 22.70 -1.79 -8.12
CA GLU A 135 23.08 -1.80 -9.53
C GLU A 135 22.09 -2.63 -10.37
N MET A 136 21.68 -3.81 -9.90
CA MET A 136 20.66 -4.61 -10.58
C MET A 136 19.31 -3.90 -10.69
N VAL A 137 18.87 -3.23 -9.62
CA VAL A 137 17.63 -2.44 -9.61
C VAL A 137 17.71 -1.29 -10.62
N PHE A 138 18.85 -0.58 -10.65
CA PHE A 138 19.07 0.53 -11.58
C PHE A 138 19.08 0.07 -13.05
N ARG A 139 19.73 -1.06 -13.35
CA ARG A 139 19.70 -1.67 -14.69
C ARG A 139 18.28 -2.05 -15.09
N THR A 140 17.54 -2.73 -14.20
CA THR A 140 16.14 -3.11 -14.44
C THR A 140 15.25 -1.89 -14.69
N MET A 141 15.47 -0.80 -13.95
CA MET A 141 14.76 0.47 -14.11
C MET A 141 15.00 1.08 -15.50
N ASN A 142 16.26 1.14 -15.94
CA ASN A 142 16.64 1.67 -17.27
C ASN A 142 16.15 0.77 -18.43
N ASP A 143 16.26 -0.55 -18.30
CA ASP A 143 15.76 -1.51 -19.30
C ASP A 143 14.24 -1.40 -19.45
N GLY A 144 13.54 -1.02 -18.38
CA GLY A 144 12.11 -0.68 -18.40
C GLY A 144 11.80 0.70 -18.97
N GLY A 145 12.80 1.47 -19.41
CA GLY A 145 12.64 2.83 -19.94
C GLY A 145 12.34 3.90 -18.89
N ILE A 146 12.55 3.60 -17.60
CA ILE A 146 12.29 4.54 -16.51
C ILE A 146 13.64 5.16 -16.11
N VAL A 147 13.75 6.49 -16.20
CA VAL A 147 15.01 7.19 -15.88
C VAL A 147 14.87 7.88 -14.52
N PRO A 148 15.73 7.57 -13.54
CA PRO A 148 15.73 8.26 -12.26
C PRO A 148 16.16 9.72 -12.45
N GLY A 149 15.25 10.68 -12.22
CA GLY A 149 15.55 12.11 -12.22
C GLY A 149 14.94 12.95 -13.34
N PHE A 150 14.16 12.38 -14.26
CA PHE A 150 13.34 13.16 -15.20
C PHE A 150 11.86 13.01 -14.85
N ASN A 151 11.27 14.06 -14.28
CA ASN A 151 9.81 14.19 -14.17
C ASN A 151 9.18 14.14 -15.56
N ASP A 152 8.00 13.50 -15.63
CA ASP A 152 7.14 13.39 -16.80
C ASP A 152 7.10 14.67 -17.65
N LEU A 153 7.66 14.58 -18.86
CA LEU A 153 7.47 15.54 -19.94
C LEU A 153 7.07 14.81 -21.22
N HIS A 154 6.17 13.83 -21.12
CA HIS A 154 5.37 13.41 -22.27
C HIS A 154 3.91 13.26 -21.85
N SER A 155 3.18 14.31 -22.18
CA SER A 155 1.73 14.32 -22.41
C SER A 155 1.42 13.72 -23.76
#